data_AF-A0A963FQD6-F1
#
_entry.id   AF-A0A963FQD6-F1
#
_cell.length_a   1.000
_cell.length_b   1.000
_cell.length_c   1.000
_cell.angle_alpha   90.00
_cell.angle_beta   90.00
_cell.angle_gamma   90.00
#
_symmetry.space_group_name_H-M   'P 1'
#
loop_
_entity.id
_entity.type
_entity.pdbx_description
1 polymer ?
#
loop_
_entity_poly.entity_id
_entity_poly.type
_entity_poly.pdbx_seq_one_letter_code
_entity_poly.pdbx_strand_id
1 'polypeptide(L)'
;MSWWGKLAGGAFGFILGGPLGALLGAVLGHNLDRGLAGLEAEWLQPGEQERVQTAFFTATFSIMGHLAKVDGSVSRKEIDLAELVMERMDLDKAMRETAIRLFKQGKSEDFPLDEVVEQFRSECHGRSTKKTDTDVYRNSAAGCVR
;
A
#
# COMPACT_ATOMS: atom_id res chain seq x y z
N MET A 1 27.04 0.86 3.19
CA MET A 1 27.38 1.70 4.37
C MET A 1 26.87 3.09 4.05
N SER A 2 25.69 3.46 4.55
CA SER A 2 25.19 4.82 4.36
C SER A 2 26.05 5.77 5.19
N TRP A 3 26.85 6.59 4.53
CA TRP A 3 27.71 7.58 5.18
C TRP A 3 26.99 8.93 5.33
N TRP A 4 25.88 9.10 4.63
CA TRP A 4 25.13 10.36 4.54
C TRP A 4 24.52 10.78 5.88
N GLY A 5 24.04 9.85 6.71
CA GLY A 5 23.45 10.18 8.01
C GLY A 5 24.44 10.79 9.00
N LYS A 6 25.70 10.33 9.00
CA LYS A 6 26.77 10.89 9.86
C LYS A 6 27.18 12.29 9.39
N LEU A 7 27.26 12.48 8.07
CA LEU A 7 27.67 13.75 7.47
C LEU A 7 26.60 14.83 7.67
N ALA A 8 25.33 14.50 7.41
CA ALA A 8 24.21 15.42 7.59
C ALA A 8 23.98 15.76 9.08
N GLY A 9 23.99 14.75 9.96
CA GLY A 9 23.86 14.95 11.41
C GLY A 9 25.02 15.73 12.01
N GLY A 10 26.25 15.47 11.56
CA GLY A 10 27.44 16.20 12.00
C GLY A 10 27.45 17.66 11.54
N ALA A 11 27.07 17.93 10.28
CA ALA A 11 26.97 19.28 9.76
C ALA A 11 25.88 20.11 10.46
N PHE A 12 24.69 19.51 10.67
CA PHE A 12 23.60 20.15 11.41
C PHE A 12 24.00 20.43 12.87
N GLY A 13 24.61 19.46 13.54
CA GLY A 13 25.13 19.63 14.89
C GLY A 13 26.22 20.70 14.98
N PHE A 14 27.07 20.83 13.96
CA PHE A 14 28.11 21.86 13.90
C PHE A 14 27.52 23.27 13.79
N ILE A 15 26.48 23.45 12.97
CA ILE A 15 25.80 24.74 12.80
C ILE A 15 25.16 25.19 14.12
N LEU A 16 24.57 24.26 14.88
CA LEU A 16 23.86 24.59 16.12
C LEU A 16 24.77 24.76 17.34
N GLY A 17 25.90 24.05 17.41
CA GLY A 17 26.69 23.96 18.64
C GLY A 17 28.21 23.88 18.42
N GLY A 18 28.70 24.19 17.22
CA GLY A 18 30.11 24.14 16.89
C GLY A 18 30.71 22.73 16.95
N PRO A 19 32.01 22.58 17.24
CA PRO A 19 32.69 21.28 17.20
C PRO A 19 32.07 20.21 18.13
N LEU A 20 31.60 20.61 19.32
CA LEU A 20 30.93 19.70 20.26
C LEU A 20 29.55 19.26 19.74
N GLY A 21 28.80 20.19 19.15
CA GLY A 21 27.53 19.88 18.50
C GLY A 21 27.70 18.94 17.31
N ALA A 22 28.79 19.07 16.54
CA ALA A 22 29.09 18.18 15.42
C ALA A 22 29.35 16.73 15.85
N LEU A 23 30.09 16.53 16.95
CA LEU A 23 30.32 15.20 17.50
C LEU A 23 29.01 14.57 17.97
N LEU A 24 28.20 15.33 18.70
CA LEU A 24 26.91 14.87 19.22
C LEU A 24 25.93 14.57 18.07
N GLY A 25 25.88 15.44 17.07
CA GLY A 25 25.08 15.28 15.85
C GLY A 25 25.51 14.11 14.98
N ALA A 26 26.82 13.84 14.87
CA ALA A 26 27.33 12.68 14.14
C ALA A 26 27.03 11.35 14.86
N VAL A 27 27.07 11.32 16.19
CA VAL A 27 26.70 10.14 17.00
C VAL A 27 25.20 9.88 16.92
N LEU A 28 24.36 10.91 17.06
CA LEU A 28 22.91 10.78 16.88
C LEU A 28 22.56 10.38 15.44
N GLY A 29 23.21 11.00 14.45
CA GLY A 29 23.07 10.66 13.03
C GLY A 29 23.51 9.23 12.69
N HIS A 30 24.46 8.65 13.45
CA HIS A 30 24.86 7.25 13.28
C HIS A 30 23.76 6.27 13.72
N ASN A 31 23.01 6.59 14.77
CA ASN A 31 21.88 5.78 15.22
C ASN A 31 20.64 6.00 14.34
N LEU A 32 20.43 7.24 13.88
CA LEU A 32 19.37 7.55 12.91
C LEU A 32 19.58 6.79 11.60
N ASP A 33 20.82 6.70 11.10
CA ASP A 33 21.16 5.94 9.90
C ASP A 33 20.91 4.43 10.05
N ARG A 34 21.03 3.85 11.26
CA ARG A 34 20.64 2.46 11.52
C ARG A 34 19.13 2.27 11.65
N GLY A 35 18.43 3.26 12.21
CA GLY A 35 16.96 3.29 12.25
C GLY A 35 16.36 3.48 10.87
N LEU A 36 16.93 4.37 10.05
CA LEU A 36 16.51 4.63 8.67
C LEU A 36 16.96 3.52 7.73
N ALA A 37 18.16 2.95 7.86
CA ALA A 37 18.56 1.79 7.07
C ALA A 37 17.82 0.52 7.49
N GLY A 38 17.38 0.38 8.75
CA GLY A 38 16.43 -0.65 9.17
C GLY A 38 15.02 -0.38 8.62
N LEU A 39 14.56 0.88 8.63
CA LEU A 39 13.31 1.31 8.01
C LEU A 39 13.37 1.38 6.47
N GLU A 40 14.53 1.33 5.82
CA GLU A 40 14.68 1.24 4.36
C GLU A 40 14.90 -0.22 3.96
N ALA A 41 15.70 -1.00 4.71
CA ALA A 41 15.95 -2.40 4.40
C ALA A 41 14.80 -3.34 4.82
N GLU A 42 13.98 -2.96 5.81
CA GLU A 42 12.79 -3.73 6.25
C GLU A 42 11.51 -3.27 5.54
N TRP A 43 11.51 -2.10 4.87
CA TRP A 43 10.35 -1.59 4.11
C TRP A 43 10.48 -1.71 2.60
N LEU A 44 11.66 -2.10 2.10
CA LEU A 44 11.92 -2.27 0.67
C LEU A 44 12.53 -3.66 0.39
N GLN A 45 11.72 -4.72 0.60
CA GLN A 45 11.83 -5.84 -0.32
C GLN A 45 11.24 -5.35 -1.67
N PRO A 46 12.03 -5.26 -2.76
CA PRO A 46 11.61 -4.61 -4.00
C PRO A 46 10.33 -5.20 -4.63
N GLY A 47 9.95 -6.43 -4.28
CA GLY A 47 8.71 -7.05 -4.72
C GLY A 47 7.51 -6.89 -3.77
N GLU A 48 7.70 -6.56 -2.50
CA GLU A 48 6.57 -6.42 -1.55
C GLU A 48 5.87 -5.07 -1.72
N GLN A 49 6.64 -4.00 -1.95
CA GLN A 49 6.07 -2.68 -2.20
C GLN A 49 5.30 -2.63 -3.53
N GLU A 50 5.85 -3.23 -4.59
CA GLU A 50 5.19 -3.31 -5.90
C GLU A 50 3.88 -4.12 -5.83
N ARG A 51 3.87 -5.21 -5.04
CA ARG A 51 2.67 -6.01 -4.80
C ARG A 51 1.61 -5.23 -4.03
N VAL A 52 1.98 -4.59 -2.93
CA VAL A 52 1.06 -3.74 -2.15
C VAL A 52 0.47 -2.62 -3.00
N GLN A 53 1.29 -1.95 -3.81
CA GLN A 53 0.81 -0.92 -4.73
C GLN A 53 -0.14 -1.49 -5.79
N THR A 54 0.19 -2.66 -6.37
CA THR A 54 -0.65 -3.34 -7.36
C THR A 54 -1.98 -3.79 -6.75
N ALA A 55 -1.99 -4.33 -5.54
CA ALA A 55 -3.20 -4.72 -4.83
C ALA A 55 -4.04 -3.51 -4.43
N PHE A 56 -3.41 -2.44 -3.93
CA PHE A 56 -4.10 -1.17 -3.65
C PHE A 56 -4.78 -0.63 -4.90
N PHE A 57 -4.05 -0.60 -6.00
CA PHE A 57 -4.51 -0.13 -7.29
C PHE A 57 -5.68 -0.99 -7.82
N THR A 58 -5.52 -2.31 -7.82
CA THR A 58 -6.54 -3.28 -8.22
C THR A 58 -7.81 -3.12 -7.40
N ALA A 59 -7.68 -3.12 -6.06
CA ALA A 59 -8.81 -2.98 -5.17
C ALA A 59 -9.52 -1.64 -5.36
N THR A 60 -8.79 -0.53 -5.43
CA THR A 60 -9.38 0.82 -5.54
C THR A 60 -10.24 0.95 -6.79
N PHE A 61 -9.69 0.62 -7.97
CA PHE A 61 -10.43 0.80 -9.22
C PHE A 61 -11.57 -0.20 -9.38
N SER A 62 -11.38 -1.45 -8.95
CA SER A 62 -12.45 -2.44 -9.02
C SER A 62 -13.59 -2.16 -8.03
N ILE A 63 -13.31 -1.67 -6.82
CA ILE A 63 -14.34 -1.25 -5.86
C ILE A 63 -15.11 -0.03 -6.37
N MET A 64 -14.42 0.98 -6.92
CA MET A 64 -15.11 2.15 -7.51
C MET A 64 -16.05 1.74 -8.64
N GLY A 65 -15.63 0.79 -9.49
CA GLY A 65 -16.47 0.24 -10.55
C GLY A 65 -17.68 -0.53 -10.03
N HIS A 66 -17.51 -1.28 -8.94
CA HIS A 66 -18.60 -1.99 -8.28
C HIS A 66 -19.60 -1.02 -7.66
N LEU A 67 -19.11 -0.01 -6.92
CA LEU A 67 -19.95 1.02 -6.30
C LEU A 67 -20.79 1.76 -7.36
N ALA A 68 -20.16 2.17 -8.46
CA ALA A 68 -20.83 2.80 -9.60
C ALA A 68 -21.93 1.92 -10.23
N LYS A 69 -21.81 0.59 -10.14
CA LYS A 69 -22.83 -0.36 -10.61
C LYS A 69 -23.95 -0.58 -9.60
N VAL A 70 -23.63 -0.61 -8.31
CA VAL A 70 -24.63 -0.72 -7.22
C VAL A 70 -25.62 0.44 -7.28
N ASP A 71 -25.16 1.62 -7.67
CA ASP A 71 -26.00 2.81 -7.91
C ASP A 71 -26.86 2.71 -9.21
N GLY A 72 -26.76 1.59 -9.94
CA GLY A 72 -27.58 1.19 -11.08
C GLY A 72 -26.94 1.49 -12.44
N SER A 73 -26.33 2.67 -12.59
CA SER A 73 -25.65 3.08 -13.82
C SER A 73 -24.51 4.05 -13.54
N VAL A 74 -23.41 3.90 -14.29
CA VAL A 74 -22.23 4.75 -14.12
C VAL A 74 -22.57 6.21 -14.46
N SER A 75 -22.56 7.09 -13.47
CA SER A 75 -22.84 8.51 -13.64
C SER A 75 -21.60 9.30 -14.08
N ARG A 76 -21.80 10.49 -14.66
CA ARG A 76 -20.67 11.40 -14.97
C ARG A 76 -19.83 11.72 -13.72
N LYS A 77 -20.46 11.85 -12.56
CA LYS A 77 -19.77 12.15 -11.31
C LYS A 77 -18.80 11.04 -10.88
N GLU A 78 -19.16 9.78 -11.13
CA GLU A 78 -18.27 8.64 -10.84
C GLU A 78 -17.11 8.57 -11.83
N ILE A 79 -17.36 8.93 -13.10
CA ILE A 79 -16.28 9.05 -14.10
C ILE A 79 -15.33 10.15 -13.66
N ASP A 80 -15.84 11.34 -13.33
CA ASP A 80 -15.03 12.47 -12.87
C ASP A 80 -14.23 12.11 -11.60
N LEU A 81 -14.83 11.36 -10.67
CA LEU A 81 -14.14 10.85 -9.49
C LEU A 81 -13.03 9.86 -9.85
N ALA A 82 -13.29 8.90 -10.74
CA ALA A 82 -12.29 7.95 -11.18
C ALA A 82 -11.12 8.66 -11.88
N GLU A 83 -11.40 9.67 -12.71
CA GLU A 83 -10.37 10.48 -13.36
C GLU A 83 -9.54 11.29 -12.36
N LEU A 84 -10.18 11.90 -11.36
CA LEU A 84 -9.50 12.60 -10.28
C LEU A 84 -8.57 11.66 -9.50
N VAL A 85 -9.02 10.43 -9.20
CA VAL A 85 -8.18 9.43 -8.53
C VAL A 85 -6.99 9.02 -9.40
N MET A 86 -7.18 8.82 -10.71
CA MET A 86 -6.09 8.54 -11.64
C MET A 86 -5.06 9.68 -11.68
N GLU A 87 -5.51 10.94 -11.66
CA GLU A 87 -4.62 12.11 -11.62
C GLU A 87 -3.86 12.19 -10.28
N ARG A 88 -4.55 11.95 -9.16
CA ARG A 88 -3.92 11.96 -7.82
C ARG A 88 -2.88 10.87 -7.63
N MET A 89 -3.02 9.75 -8.32
CA MET A 89 -2.06 8.65 -8.31
C MET A 89 -0.93 8.82 -9.34
N ASP A 90 -0.91 9.92 -10.10
CA ASP A 90 0.07 10.22 -11.15
C ASP A 90 0.25 9.06 -12.15
N LEU A 91 -0.88 8.47 -12.58
CA LEU A 91 -0.85 7.30 -13.46
C LEU A 91 -0.36 7.67 -14.87
N ASP A 92 0.61 6.92 -15.37
CA ASP A 92 0.98 6.98 -16.78
C ASP A 92 -0.13 6.44 -17.68
N LYS A 93 0.05 6.56 -19.00
CA LYS A 93 -0.95 6.14 -19.99
C LYS A 93 -1.32 4.65 -19.87
N ALA A 94 -0.33 3.77 -19.64
CA ALA A 94 -0.54 2.33 -19.57
C ALA A 94 -1.26 1.94 -18.26
N MET A 95 -0.88 2.58 -17.14
CA MET A 95 -1.57 2.42 -15.87
C MET A 95 -3.00 2.95 -15.93
N ARG A 96 -3.24 4.07 -16.62
CA ARG A 96 -4.59 4.62 -16.84
C ARG A 96 -5.49 3.63 -17.60
N GLU A 97 -4.98 2.99 -18.65
CA GLU A 97 -5.70 1.93 -19.38
C GLU A 97 -6.03 0.74 -18.48
N THR A 98 -5.09 0.36 -17.61
CA THR A 98 -5.31 -0.71 -16.62
C THR A 98 -6.37 -0.32 -15.58
N ALA A 99 -6.34 0.90 -15.07
CA ALA A 99 -7.34 1.42 -14.14
C ALA A 99 -8.75 1.40 -14.76
N ILE A 100 -8.88 1.81 -16.02
CA ILE A 100 -10.15 1.76 -16.77
C ILE A 100 -10.64 0.30 -16.91
N ARG A 101 -9.74 -0.64 -17.17
CA ARG A 101 -10.09 -2.07 -17.26
C ARG A 101 -10.56 -2.61 -15.92
N LEU A 102 -9.86 -2.30 -14.82
CA LEU A 102 -10.22 -2.71 -13.46
C LEU A 102 -11.57 -2.13 -13.03
N PHE A 103 -11.83 -0.87 -13.35
CA PHE A 103 -13.12 -0.22 -13.11
C PHE A 103 -14.24 -0.92 -13.88
N LYS A 104 -14.02 -1.24 -15.16
CA LYS A 104 -14.99 -2.01 -15.97
C LYS A 104 -15.22 -3.41 -15.42
N GLN A 105 -14.19 -4.06 -14.88
CA GLN A 105 -14.29 -5.38 -14.25
C GLN A 105 -15.09 -5.32 -12.95
N GLY A 106 -14.88 -4.27 -12.13
CA GLY A 106 -15.66 -4.00 -10.92
C GLY A 106 -17.17 -3.87 -11.17
N LYS A 107 -17.54 -3.38 -12.36
CA LYS A 107 -18.93 -3.23 -12.81
C LYS A 107 -19.63 -4.57 -13.12
N SER A 108 -18.91 -5.69 -13.12
CA SER A 108 -19.49 -7.01 -13.37
C SER A 108 -20.48 -7.39 -12.25
N GLU A 109 -21.56 -8.08 -12.61
CA GLU A 109 -22.58 -8.52 -11.64
C GLU A 109 -22.03 -9.58 -10.67
N ASP A 110 -21.06 -10.38 -11.13
CA ASP A 110 -20.37 -11.40 -10.34
C ASP A 110 -19.04 -10.90 -9.72
N PHE A 111 -18.90 -9.59 -9.47
CA PHE A 111 -17.65 -9.06 -8.92
C PHE A 111 -17.40 -9.54 -7.47
N PRO A 112 -16.30 -10.27 -7.20
CA PRO A 112 -16.03 -10.83 -5.87
C PRO A 112 -15.40 -9.78 -4.95
N LEU A 113 -16.23 -8.85 -4.47
CA LEU A 113 -15.79 -7.74 -3.62
C LEU A 113 -15.02 -8.23 -2.38
N ASP A 114 -15.54 -9.25 -1.70
CA ASP A 114 -14.95 -9.79 -0.49
C ASP A 114 -13.54 -10.34 -0.74
N GLU A 115 -13.34 -11.07 -1.84
CA GLU A 115 -12.02 -11.62 -2.21
C GLU A 115 -11.01 -10.51 -2.51
N VAL A 116 -11.45 -9.45 -3.21
CA VAL A 116 -10.58 -8.31 -3.53
C VAL A 116 -10.16 -7.55 -2.28
N VAL A 117 -11.08 -7.35 -1.34
CA VAL A 117 -10.79 -6.70 -0.05
C VAL A 117 -9.90 -7.58 0.83
N GLU A 118 -10.15 -8.89 0.88
CA GLU A 118 -9.30 -9.84 1.61
C GLU A 118 -7.89 -9.91 1.04
N GLN A 119 -7.75 -9.96 -0.29
CA GLN A 119 -6.45 -9.93 -0.95
C GLN A 119 -5.71 -8.63 -0.60
N PHE A 120 -6.37 -7.48 -0.75
CA PHE A 120 -5.79 -6.19 -0.39
C PHE A 120 -5.35 -6.13 1.08
N ARG A 121 -6.19 -6.62 1.99
CA ARG A 121 -5.89 -6.72 3.42
C ARG A 121 -4.68 -7.62 3.69
N SER A 122 -4.56 -8.73 2.97
CA SER A 122 -3.46 -9.69 3.12
C SER A 122 -2.13 -9.15 2.61
N GLU A 123 -2.17 -8.34 1.54
CA GLU A 123 -0.98 -7.74 0.95
C GLU A 123 -0.52 -6.53 1.76
N CYS A 124 -1.44 -5.70 2.28
CA CYS A 124 -1.08 -4.52 3.08
C CYS A 124 -0.67 -4.83 4.54
N HIS A 125 -1.21 -5.89 5.15
CA HIS A 125 -0.72 -6.34 6.44
C HIS A 125 0.53 -7.17 6.23
N GLY A 126 1.68 -6.48 6.16
CA GLY A 126 3.00 -7.10 6.23
C GLY A 126 3.07 -8.05 7.43
N ARG A 127 2.91 -9.34 7.15
CA ARG A 127 3.20 -10.54 7.94
C ARG A 127 3.33 -10.40 9.47
N SER A 128 2.47 -9.65 10.13
CA SER A 128 2.35 -9.66 11.59
C SER A 128 1.11 -10.46 11.97
N THR A 129 1.27 -11.77 11.89
CA THR A 129 0.82 -12.78 12.86
C THR A 129 0.68 -14.12 12.13
N LYS A 130 1.30 -15.12 12.73
CA LYS A 130 1.34 -16.49 12.24
C LYS A 130 -0.07 -17.09 12.25
N LYS A 131 -0.46 -17.70 11.13
CA LYS A 131 -1.05 -19.04 11.05
C LYS A 131 -2.10 -19.38 12.12
N THR A 132 -3.38 -19.07 11.89
CA THR A 132 -4.54 -19.98 12.14
C THR A 132 -5.81 -19.34 11.55
N ASP A 133 -6.82 -20.15 11.28
CA ASP A 133 -8.21 -19.77 10.93
C ASP A 133 -8.56 -19.48 9.47
N THR A 134 -8.26 -20.44 8.59
CA THR A 134 -9.10 -20.70 7.40
C THR A 134 -9.89 -22.02 7.48
N ASP A 135 -9.88 -22.69 8.64
CA ASP A 135 -10.61 -23.97 8.84
C ASP A 135 -11.93 -23.85 9.61
N VAL A 136 -12.29 -22.67 10.14
CA VAL A 136 -13.53 -22.53 10.92
C VAL A 136 -14.77 -22.35 10.04
N TYR A 137 -14.66 -21.75 8.85
CA TYR A 137 -15.84 -21.51 7.99
C TYR A 137 -16.25 -22.72 7.12
N ARG A 138 -15.36 -23.69 6.90
CA ARG A 138 -15.68 -24.86 6.05
C ARG A 138 -16.43 -25.97 6.81
N ASN A 139 -16.34 -26.02 8.14
CA ASN A 139 -16.88 -27.15 8.92
C ASN A 139 -18.28 -26.91 9.53
N SER A 140 -18.85 -25.70 9.43
CA SER A 140 -20.21 -25.42 9.94
C SER A 140 -21.33 -25.76 8.95
N ALA A 141 -21.03 -26.04 7.68
CA ALA A 141 -22.03 -26.40 6.66
C ALA A 141 -22.19 -27.92 6.45
N ALA A 142 -21.33 -28.75 7.05
CA ALA A 142 -21.37 -30.21 6.90
C ALA A 142 -22.24 -30.94 7.95
N GLY A 143 -22.83 -30.21 8.90
CA GLY A 143 -23.57 -30.79 10.04
C GLY A 143 -25.10 -30.74 9.96
N CYS A 144 -25.69 -30.18 8.90
CA CYS A 144 -27.16 -29.96 8.83
C CYS A 144 -27.85 -30.72 7.68
N VAL A 145 -27.32 -31.90 7.32
CA VAL A 145 -28.08 -32.92 6.57
C VAL A 145 -27.72 -34.30 7.16
N ARG A 146 -28.35 -34.61 8.29
CA ARG A 146 -28.89 -35.95 8.62
C ARG A 146 -29.75 -35.85 9.87
#